data_AF-A0A6J4RP49-F1
#
_entry.id   AF-A0A6J4RP49-F1
#
_cell.length_a   1.000
_cell.length_b   1.000
_cell.length_c   1.000
_cell.angle_alpha   90.00
_cell.angle_beta   90.00
_cell.angle_gamma   90.00
#
_symmetry.space_group_name_H-M   'P 1'
#
loop_
_entity.id
_entity.type
_entity.pdbx_description
1 polymer ?
#
loop_
_entity_poly.entity_id
_entity_poly.type
_entity_poly.pdbx_seq_one_letter_code
_entity_poly.pdbx_strand_id
1 'polypeptide(L)'
;MPPNRSDIEDLRRVIDCLPTRTREAMLEGIRVNDIIVGAYSDRLGGVCPMLAAHRCGGRTSLVSFARAWDAFTGVRRARRATARELRALETQLVASLAAEAHRAEPGAADLRGVIAEHQATTRARRTREAAQTGSWAFLQGHRERPDAQEERGRARLEASPAFVDEWSAAVERADRERALS
;
A
#
# COMPACT_ATOMS: atom_id res chain seq x y z
N MET A 1 5.31 -18.51 -9.24
CA MET A 1 6.49 -17.69 -8.90
C MET A 1 6.19 -17.05 -7.55
N PRO A 2 7.05 -17.20 -6.52
CA PRO A 2 6.81 -16.55 -5.24
C PRO A 2 6.83 -15.02 -5.41
N PRO A 3 6.06 -14.26 -4.60
CA PRO A 3 6.12 -12.80 -4.62
C PRO A 3 7.56 -12.34 -4.42
N ASN A 4 7.99 -11.34 -5.21
CA ASN A 4 9.28 -10.73 -4.99
C ASN A 4 9.20 -9.85 -3.72
N ARG A 5 10.32 -9.63 -3.04
CA ARG A 5 10.38 -8.78 -1.84
C ARG A 5 9.85 -7.37 -2.11
N SER A 6 10.01 -6.87 -3.34
CA SER A 6 9.41 -5.60 -3.77
C SER A 6 7.89 -5.60 -3.71
N ASP A 7 7.23 -6.71 -4.07
CA ASP A 7 5.78 -6.75 -4.21
C ASP A 7 5.07 -6.74 -2.85
N ILE A 8 5.67 -7.41 -1.85
CA ILE A 8 5.16 -7.37 -0.47
C ILE A 8 5.39 -6.00 0.18
N GLU A 9 6.51 -5.33 -0.13
CA GLU A 9 6.79 -3.97 0.33
C GLU A 9 5.86 -2.93 -0.33
N ASP A 10 5.54 -3.10 -1.61
CA ASP A 10 4.56 -2.30 -2.34
C ASP A 10 3.16 -2.48 -1.74
N LEU A 11 2.74 -3.73 -1.51
CA LEU A 11 1.47 -4.03 -0.86
C LEU A 11 1.37 -3.38 0.53
N ARG A 12 2.43 -3.45 1.33
CA ARG A 12 2.46 -2.79 2.65
C ARG A 12 2.28 -1.27 2.51
N ARG A 13 3.02 -0.63 1.60
CA ARG A 13 2.93 0.83 1.40
C ARG A 13 1.52 1.27 1.03
N VAL A 14 0.86 0.57 0.12
CA VAL A 14 -0.51 0.95 -0.27
C VAL A 14 -1.52 0.68 0.85
N ILE A 15 -1.31 -0.36 1.67
CA ILE A 15 -2.13 -0.62 2.87
C ILE A 15 -2.01 0.54 3.85
N ASP A 16 -0.79 1.01 4.11
CA ASP A 16 -0.55 2.13 5.04
C ASP A 16 -1.20 3.45 4.59
N CYS A 17 -1.45 3.59 3.29
CA CYS A 17 -2.16 4.73 2.72
C CYS A 17 -3.69 4.62 2.80
N LEU A 18 -4.25 3.45 3.14
CA LEU A 18 -5.69 3.29 3.32
C LEU A 18 -6.15 3.99 4.60
N PRO A 19 -7.36 4.59 4.62
CA PRO A 19 -7.96 5.06 5.86
C PRO A 19 -8.04 3.94 6.91
N THR A 20 -7.86 4.28 8.19
CA THR A 20 -7.93 3.33 9.32
C THR A 20 -9.20 2.50 9.26
N ARG A 21 -10.35 3.16 9.12
CA ARG A 21 -11.66 2.52 9.00
C ARG A 21 -11.75 1.53 7.83
N THR A 22 -11.06 1.80 6.72
CA THR A 22 -11.00 0.85 5.60
C THR A 22 -10.15 -0.36 5.95
N ARG A 23 -8.99 -0.18 6.60
CA ARG A 23 -8.14 -1.31 7.02
C ARG A 23 -8.86 -2.22 8.00
N GLU A 24 -9.60 -1.65 8.96
CA GLU A 24 -10.46 -2.39 9.90
C GLU A 24 -11.58 -3.15 9.18
N ALA A 25 -12.33 -2.45 8.31
CA ALA A 25 -13.41 -3.06 7.55
C ALA A 25 -12.90 -4.14 6.59
N MET A 26 -11.70 -3.97 6.02
CA MET A 26 -11.05 -4.97 5.18
C MET A 26 -10.68 -6.20 6.00
N LEU A 27 -10.12 -6.02 7.20
CA LEU A 27 -9.76 -7.11 8.10
C LEU A 27 -10.98 -7.95 8.48
N GLU A 28 -12.12 -7.31 8.77
CA GLU A 28 -13.39 -8.00 8.98
C GLU A 28 -13.87 -8.68 7.69
N GLY A 29 -13.86 -7.95 6.57
CA GLY A 29 -14.32 -8.43 5.29
C GLY A 29 -13.61 -9.69 4.80
N ILE A 30 -12.29 -9.78 4.96
CA ILE A 30 -11.53 -10.96 4.54
C ILE A 30 -11.78 -12.22 5.39
N ARG A 31 -12.36 -12.06 6.60
CA ARG A 31 -12.71 -13.18 7.48
C ARG A 31 -14.08 -13.76 7.16
N VAL A 32 -15.01 -12.93 6.69
CA VAL A 32 -16.42 -13.30 6.47
C VAL A 32 -16.80 -13.50 5.00
N ASN A 33 -15.87 -13.24 4.06
CA ASN A 33 -16.11 -13.43 2.63
C ASN A 33 -15.07 -14.37 2.01
N ASP A 34 -15.49 -15.08 0.96
CA ASP A 34 -14.54 -15.81 0.13
C ASP A 34 -13.77 -14.83 -0.79
N ILE A 35 -12.50 -14.63 -0.47
CA ILE A 35 -11.68 -13.66 -1.18
C ILE A 35 -11.12 -14.22 -2.49
N ILE A 36 -11.18 -13.38 -3.53
CA ILE A 36 -10.57 -13.65 -4.83
C ILE A 36 -9.45 -12.66 -5.15
N VAL A 37 -8.61 -13.06 -6.09
CA VAL A 37 -7.52 -12.27 -6.69
C VAL A 37 -7.79 -12.12 -8.18
N GLY A 38 -7.36 -11.01 -8.79
CA GLY A 38 -7.46 -10.78 -10.24
C GLY A 38 -8.87 -10.47 -10.78
N ALA A 39 -9.84 -10.21 -9.91
CA ALA A 39 -11.20 -9.79 -10.29
C ALA A 39 -11.90 -9.06 -9.13
N TYR A 40 -12.95 -8.30 -9.44
CA TYR A 40 -13.76 -7.56 -8.45
C TYR A 40 -14.74 -8.46 -7.70
N SER A 41 -15.48 -9.28 -8.44
CA SER A 41 -16.32 -10.36 -7.93
C SER A 41 -16.33 -11.52 -8.92
N ASP A 42 -16.74 -12.70 -8.48
CA ASP A 42 -17.00 -13.84 -9.35
C ASP A 42 -18.48 -14.27 -9.29
N ARG A 43 -18.87 -15.20 -10.17
CA ARG A 43 -20.25 -15.72 -10.24
C ARG A 43 -20.62 -16.65 -9.08
N LEU A 44 -19.64 -17.01 -8.25
CA LEU A 44 -19.79 -17.90 -7.09
C LEU A 44 -19.88 -17.12 -5.77
N GLY A 45 -19.98 -15.79 -5.85
CA GLY A 45 -20.09 -14.91 -4.67
C GLY A 45 -18.75 -14.47 -4.09
N GLY A 46 -17.63 -14.84 -4.71
CA GLY A 46 -16.30 -14.35 -4.36
C GLY A 46 -16.13 -12.87 -4.61
N VAL A 47 -15.33 -12.22 -3.75
CA VAL A 47 -15.10 -10.77 -3.82
C VAL A 47 -13.65 -10.40 -3.57
N CYS A 48 -13.19 -9.31 -4.18
CA CYS A 48 -11.88 -8.77 -3.87
C CYS A 48 -11.83 -8.19 -2.45
N PRO A 49 -10.64 -8.01 -1.84
CA PRO A 49 -10.54 -7.46 -0.49
C PRO A 49 -11.16 -6.07 -0.35
N MET A 50 -11.10 -5.25 -1.39
CA MET A 50 -11.71 -3.91 -1.39
C MET A 50 -13.24 -3.96 -1.33
N LEU A 51 -13.86 -4.86 -2.10
CA LEU A 51 -15.31 -5.04 -2.05
C LEU A 51 -15.74 -5.67 -0.72
N ALA A 52 -14.94 -6.60 -0.18
CA ALA A 52 -15.16 -7.14 1.16
C ALA A 52 -15.14 -6.02 2.21
N ALA A 53 -14.14 -5.12 2.15
CA ALA A 53 -14.06 -3.96 3.03
C ALA A 53 -15.28 -3.04 2.88
N HIS A 54 -15.72 -2.78 1.64
CA HIS A 54 -16.88 -1.94 1.37
C HIS A 54 -18.15 -2.51 2.00
N ARG A 55 -18.36 -3.83 1.91
CA ARG A 55 -19.49 -4.52 2.56
C ARG A 55 -19.49 -4.37 4.08
N CYS A 56 -18.31 -4.23 4.68
CA CYS A 56 -18.11 -3.96 6.10
C CYS A 56 -18.02 -2.46 6.44
N GLY A 57 -18.43 -1.56 5.54
CA GLY A 57 -18.50 -0.12 5.79
C GLY A 57 -17.22 0.67 5.46
N GLY A 58 -16.23 0.02 4.83
CA GLY A 58 -15.02 0.66 4.30
C GLY A 58 -15.29 1.39 2.99
N ARG A 59 -15.73 2.65 3.04
CA ARG A 59 -16.00 3.46 1.85
C ARG A 59 -14.74 4.12 1.31
N THR A 60 -13.91 3.36 0.62
CA THR A 60 -12.83 3.91 -0.20
C THR A 60 -12.58 3.04 -1.42
N SER A 61 -11.99 3.61 -2.45
CA SER A 61 -11.76 2.95 -3.72
C SER A 61 -10.32 3.28 -4.15
N LEU A 62 -9.37 2.40 -3.81
CA LEU A 62 -7.96 2.61 -4.11
C LEU A 62 -7.48 1.63 -5.20
N VAL A 63 -7.44 2.08 -6.44
CA VAL A 63 -6.97 1.28 -7.59
C VAL A 63 -5.54 0.77 -7.38
N SER A 64 -4.68 1.55 -6.71
CA SER A 64 -3.32 1.13 -6.39
C SER A 64 -3.26 -0.06 -5.43
N PHE A 65 -4.22 -0.20 -4.52
CA PHE A 65 -4.33 -1.39 -3.66
C PHE A 65 -4.64 -2.63 -4.50
N ALA A 66 -5.65 -2.57 -5.37
CA ALA A 66 -6.03 -3.70 -6.22
C ALA A 66 -4.84 -4.19 -7.06
N ARG A 67 -4.07 -3.26 -7.64
CA ARG A 67 -2.87 -3.57 -8.41
C ARG A 67 -1.77 -4.22 -7.57
N ALA A 68 -1.49 -3.67 -6.40
CA ALA A 68 -0.44 -4.21 -5.53
C ALA A 68 -0.82 -5.60 -4.99
N TRP A 69 -2.10 -5.83 -4.68
CA TRP A 69 -2.62 -7.12 -4.28
C TRP A 69 -2.46 -8.18 -5.38
N ASP A 70 -2.87 -7.84 -6.61
CA ASP A 70 -2.74 -8.75 -7.75
C ASP A 70 -1.27 -9.01 -8.11
N ALA A 71 -0.40 -8.00 -8.00
CA ALA A 71 1.04 -8.15 -8.17
C ALA A 71 1.65 -9.10 -7.13
N PHE A 72 1.34 -8.89 -5.83
CA PHE A 72 1.79 -9.74 -4.74
C PHE A 72 1.34 -11.21 -4.89
N THR A 73 0.13 -11.44 -5.39
CA THR A 73 -0.39 -12.81 -5.60
C THR A 73 0.14 -13.45 -6.89
N GLY A 74 0.78 -12.65 -7.76
CA GLY A 74 1.25 -13.08 -9.08
C GLY A 74 0.11 -13.60 -9.96
N VAL A 75 -1.12 -13.09 -9.76
CA VAL A 75 -2.30 -13.60 -10.43
C VAL A 75 -2.23 -13.33 -11.93
N ARG A 76 -2.52 -14.35 -12.73
CA ARG A 76 -2.66 -14.24 -14.21
C ARG A 76 -4.11 -14.38 -14.68
N ARG A 77 -4.94 -15.04 -13.87
CA ARG A 77 -6.37 -15.27 -14.09
C ARG A 77 -7.06 -15.29 -12.73
N ALA A 78 -8.29 -14.77 -12.70
CA ALA A 78 -9.08 -14.71 -11.48
C ALA A 78 -9.19 -16.08 -10.80
N ARG A 79 -8.96 -16.11 -9.49
CA ARG A 79 -9.03 -17.33 -8.67
C ARG A 79 -9.28 -16.98 -7.21
N ARG A 80 -9.61 -17.98 -6.40
CA ARG A 80 -9.60 -17.86 -4.93
C ARG A 80 -8.21 -17.47 -4.42
N ALA A 81 -8.18 -16.57 -3.44
CA ALA A 81 -6.98 -16.30 -2.67
C ALA A 81 -6.61 -17.55 -1.86
N THR A 82 -5.32 -17.87 -1.83
CA THR A 82 -4.82 -18.98 -1.00
C THR A 82 -4.78 -18.58 0.47
N ALA A 83 -4.83 -19.55 1.38
CA ALA A 83 -4.73 -19.29 2.81
C ALA A 83 -3.43 -18.54 3.19
N ARG A 84 -2.32 -18.76 2.46
CA ARG A 84 -1.07 -18.02 2.67
C ARG A 84 -1.18 -16.55 2.29
N GLU A 85 -1.82 -16.27 1.15
CA GLU A 85 -2.03 -14.89 0.68
C GLU A 85 -2.95 -14.12 1.64
N LEU A 86 -4.01 -14.78 2.13
CA LEU A 86 -4.91 -14.22 3.13
C LEU A 86 -4.18 -13.90 4.45
N ARG A 87 -3.40 -14.85 4.98
CA ARG A 87 -2.59 -14.61 6.18
C ARG A 87 -1.60 -13.46 6.02
N ALA A 88 -0.99 -13.33 4.84
CA ALA A 88 -0.08 -12.23 4.55
C ALA A 88 -0.82 -10.89 4.57
N LEU A 89 -1.98 -10.80 3.92
CA LEU A 89 -2.82 -9.60 3.93
C LEU A 89 -3.28 -9.23 5.35
N GLU A 90 -3.78 -10.20 6.11
CA GLU A 90 -4.17 -10.02 7.51
C GLU A 90 -3.00 -9.50 8.36
N THR A 91 -1.82 -10.11 8.23
CA THR A 91 -0.62 -9.69 8.96
C THR A 91 -0.25 -8.24 8.66
N GLN A 92 -0.30 -7.82 7.38
CA GLN A 92 0.00 -6.44 7.00
C GLN A 92 -1.06 -5.46 7.51
N LEU A 93 -2.34 -5.82 7.46
CA LEU A 93 -3.43 -4.99 8.00
C LEU A 93 -3.30 -4.79 9.52
N VAL A 94 -3.08 -5.87 10.27
CA VAL A 94 -2.89 -5.82 11.72
C VAL A 94 -1.65 -5.00 12.08
N ALA A 95 -0.54 -5.20 11.38
CA ALA A 95 0.69 -4.43 11.61
C ALA A 95 0.49 -2.94 11.31
N SER A 96 -0.21 -2.60 10.22
CA SER A 96 -0.50 -1.22 9.84
C SER A 96 -1.38 -0.51 10.88
N LEU A 97 -2.43 -1.19 11.37
CA LEU A 97 -3.32 -0.68 12.41
C LEU A 97 -2.59 -0.50 13.75
N ALA A 98 -1.79 -1.47 14.17
CA ALA A 98 -0.98 -1.35 15.38
C ALA A 98 0.01 -0.17 15.30
N ALA A 99 0.67 0.00 14.16
CA ALA A 99 1.59 1.13 13.94
C ALA A 99 0.88 2.49 13.92
N GLU A 100 -0.40 2.55 13.55
CA GLU A 100 -1.21 3.77 13.64
C GLU A 100 -1.69 4.04 15.07
N ALA A 101 -2.15 3.02 15.78
CA ALA A 101 -2.50 3.13 17.20
C ALA A 101 -1.31 3.67 18.01
N HIS A 102 -0.12 3.09 17.82
CA HIS A 102 1.12 3.59 18.44
C HIS A 102 1.45 5.04 18.08
N ARG A 103 1.06 5.54 16.91
CA ARG A 103 1.26 6.96 16.54
C ARG A 103 0.27 7.89 17.22
N ALA A 104 -0.93 7.41 17.50
CA ALA A 104 -1.99 8.18 18.15
C ALA A 104 -1.80 8.27 19.68
N GLU A 105 -1.00 7.38 20.28
CA GLU A 105 -0.67 7.40 21.70
C GLU A 105 0.01 8.71 22.14
N PRO A 106 -0.46 9.37 23.22
CA PRO A 106 0.20 10.51 23.83
C PRO A 106 1.62 10.13 24.29
N GLY A 107 2.65 10.67 23.62
CA GLY A 107 4.07 10.37 23.89
C GLY A 107 4.83 9.77 22.70
N ALA A 108 4.15 9.21 21.68
CA ALA A 108 4.82 8.80 20.45
C ALA A 108 5.23 10.01 19.58
N ALA A 109 4.47 11.10 19.67
CA ALA A 109 4.84 12.39 19.09
C ALA A 109 6.10 12.98 19.75
N ASP A 110 6.32 12.73 21.04
CA ASP A 110 7.48 13.20 21.79
C ASP A 110 8.76 12.49 21.31
N LEU A 111 8.75 11.16 21.20
CA LEU A 111 9.90 10.42 20.66
C LEU A 111 10.22 10.79 19.19
N ARG A 112 9.19 11.00 18.35
CA ARG A 112 9.40 11.53 16.98
C ARG A 112 10.02 12.92 16.99
N GLY A 113 9.59 13.79 17.91
CA GLY A 113 10.17 15.11 18.12
C GLY A 113 11.65 15.03 18.47
N VAL A 114 12.01 14.18 19.44
CA VAL A 114 13.40 13.95 19.87
C VAL A 114 14.27 13.39 18.74
N ILE A 115 13.76 12.44 17.96
CA ILE A 115 14.50 11.90 16.80
C ILE A 115 14.73 12.99 15.74
N ALA A 116 13.71 13.80 15.45
CA ALA A 116 13.82 14.89 14.48
C ALA A 116 14.85 15.95 14.94
N GLU A 117 14.83 16.33 16.22
CA GLU A 117 15.80 17.24 16.82
C GLU A 117 17.22 16.69 16.76
N HIS A 118 17.41 15.41 17.09
CA HIS A 118 18.71 14.76 17.02
C HIS A 118 19.25 14.67 15.57
N GLN A 119 18.37 14.37 14.60
CA GLN A 119 18.73 14.36 13.18
C GLN A 119 19.08 15.76 12.67
N ALA A 120 18.34 16.79 13.06
CA ALA A 120 18.65 18.18 12.73
C ALA A 120 20.01 18.59 13.30
N THR A 121 20.27 18.24 14.55
CA THR A 121 21.55 18.48 15.23
C THR A 121 22.71 17.76 14.52
N THR A 122 22.52 16.50 14.14
CA THR A 122 23.52 15.71 13.41
C THR A 122 23.78 16.26 12.01
N ARG A 123 22.73 16.68 11.29
CA ARG A 123 22.87 17.33 9.97
C ARG A 123 23.62 18.65 10.10
N ALA A 124 23.26 19.51 11.03
CA ALA A 124 23.96 20.77 11.29
C ALA A 124 25.43 20.55 11.68
N ARG A 125 25.74 19.48 12.43
CA ARG A 125 27.13 19.09 12.72
C ARG A 125 27.88 18.69 11.45
N ARG A 126 27.29 17.82 10.61
CA ARG A 126 27.88 17.40 9.33
C ARG A 126 28.09 18.56 8.36
N THR A 127 27.16 19.51 8.28
CA THR A 127 27.31 20.70 7.43
C THR A 127 28.45 21.59 7.91
N ARG A 128 28.63 21.73 9.24
CA ARG A 128 29.77 22.45 9.83
C ARG A 128 31.10 21.72 9.63
N GLU A 129 31.12 20.40 9.80
CA GLU A 129 32.28 19.56 9.51
C GLU A 129 32.65 19.64 8.01
N ALA A 130 31.68 19.62 7.10
CA ALA A 130 31.90 19.78 5.65
C ALA A 130 32.42 21.17 5.28
N ALA A 131 31.98 22.23 5.99
CA ALA A 131 32.48 23.59 5.81
C ALA A 131 33.89 23.79 6.39
N GLN A 132 34.26 23.06 7.46
CA GLN A 132 35.58 23.11 8.09
C GLN A 132 36.62 22.24 7.37
N THR A 133 36.21 21.13 6.74
CA THR A 133 37.10 20.18 6.05
C THR A 133 37.30 20.53 4.56
N GLY A 134 37.43 21.82 4.25
CA GLY A 134 37.39 22.37 2.89
C GLY A 134 37.97 21.48 1.78
N SER A 135 37.13 21.19 0.79
CA SER A 135 37.51 21.19 -0.64
C SER A 135 38.42 20.09 -1.23
N TRP A 136 38.56 18.88 -0.64
CA TRP A 136 39.35 17.81 -1.30
C TRP A 136 38.66 16.45 -1.51
N ALA A 137 37.51 16.16 -0.87
CA ALA A 137 36.85 14.85 -1.02
C ALA A 137 35.96 14.71 -2.27
N PHE A 138 35.54 15.83 -2.90
CA PHE A 138 34.65 15.79 -4.07
C PHE A 138 35.39 15.54 -5.40
N LEU A 139 36.73 15.54 -5.40
CA LEU A 139 37.56 15.37 -6.61
C LEU A 139 38.00 13.92 -6.88
N GLN A 140 37.66 12.94 -6.04
CA GLN A 140 37.95 11.52 -6.31
C GLN A 140 36.69 10.68 -6.12
N GLY A 141 35.97 10.40 -7.21
CA GLY A 141 34.89 9.40 -7.17
C GLY A 141 33.75 9.54 -8.17
N HIS A 142 33.92 10.25 -9.29
CA HIS A 142 32.95 10.16 -10.39
C HIS A 142 33.30 9.02 -11.35
N ARG A 143 32.73 7.83 -11.10
CA ARG A 143 32.39 6.88 -12.16
C ARG A 143 31.27 5.94 -11.72
N GLU A 144 30.24 5.85 -12.59
CA GLU A 144 29.10 4.89 -12.65
C GLU A 144 27.91 5.17 -11.70
N ARG A 145 26.63 5.09 -12.06
CA ARG A 145 25.81 4.79 -13.27
C ARG A 145 24.36 5.29 -12.95
N PRO A 146 23.52 5.72 -13.90
CA PRO A 146 22.16 6.18 -13.58
C PRO A 146 21.20 5.01 -13.26
N ASP A 147 20.43 5.15 -12.17
CA ASP A 147 19.47 4.17 -11.66
C ASP A 147 18.22 4.04 -12.55
N ALA A 148 18.17 2.98 -13.35
CA ALA A 148 17.05 2.59 -14.21
C ALA A 148 15.78 2.09 -13.47
N GLN A 149 15.68 2.36 -12.16
CA GLN A 149 14.65 1.83 -11.25
C GLN A 149 13.58 2.88 -10.91
N GLU A 150 13.93 4.17 -10.97
CA GLU A 150 13.04 5.28 -10.63
C GLU A 150 12.03 5.59 -11.77
N GLU A 151 12.43 5.40 -13.03
CA GLU A 151 11.55 5.58 -14.20
C GLU A 151 10.46 4.51 -14.33
N ARG A 152 10.73 3.27 -13.88
CA ARG A 152 9.73 2.18 -13.94
C ARG A 152 8.57 2.38 -12.95
N GLY A 153 8.82 3.10 -11.85
CA GLY A 153 7.81 3.45 -10.86
C GLY A 153 6.81 4.50 -11.36
N ARG A 154 7.28 5.46 -12.17
CA ARG A 154 6.42 6.51 -12.75
C ARG A 154 5.62 6.01 -13.96
N ALA A 155 6.20 5.18 -14.82
CA ALA A 155 5.50 4.67 -16.01
C ALA A 155 4.35 3.67 -15.72
N ARG A 156 4.27 3.10 -14.52
CA ARG A 156 3.19 2.17 -14.12
C ARG A 156 1.97 2.87 -13.53
N LEU A 157 2.06 4.17 -13.24
CA LEU A 157 1.01 4.96 -12.60
C LEU A 157 0.01 5.57 -13.58
N GLU A 158 0.24 5.50 -14.89
CA GLU A 158 -0.77 5.89 -15.87
C GLU A 158 -1.78 4.77 -16.02
N ALA A 159 -2.91 4.90 -15.32
CA ALA A 159 -4.08 4.10 -15.60
C ALA A 159 -4.67 4.50 -16.95
N SER A 160 -4.97 3.51 -17.80
CA SER A 160 -5.87 3.77 -18.92
C SER A 160 -7.21 4.28 -18.34
N PRO A 161 -7.70 5.45 -18.77
CA PRO A 161 -8.97 6.01 -18.30
C PRO A 161 -10.12 5.00 -18.35
N ALA A 162 -10.13 4.15 -19.39
CA ALA A 162 -11.13 3.10 -19.58
C ALA A 162 -11.25 2.11 -18.41
N PHE A 163 -10.14 1.75 -17.75
CA PHE A 163 -10.18 0.84 -16.61
C PHE A 163 -10.71 1.52 -15.34
N VAL A 164 -10.40 2.80 -15.13
CA VAL A 164 -10.89 3.58 -13.98
C VAL A 164 -12.38 3.89 -14.14
N ASP A 165 -12.82 4.15 -15.36
CA ASP A 165 -14.22 4.40 -15.71
C ASP A 165 -15.05 3.12 -15.58
N GLU A 166 -14.54 1.98 -16.05
CA GLU A 166 -15.17 0.67 -15.86
C GLU A 166 -15.31 0.33 -14.36
N TRP A 167 -14.29 0.65 -13.57
CA TRP A 167 -14.26 0.40 -12.13
C TRP A 167 -15.23 1.30 -11.36
N SER A 168 -15.32 2.58 -11.70
CA SER A 168 -16.28 3.53 -11.12
C SER A 168 -17.72 3.16 -11.48
N ALA A 169 -17.97 2.83 -12.75
CA ALA A 169 -19.29 2.38 -13.21
C ALA A 169 -19.73 1.05 -12.60
N ALA A 170 -18.79 0.13 -12.33
CA ALA A 170 -19.08 -1.11 -11.62
C ALA A 170 -19.48 -0.86 -10.16
N VAL A 171 -18.82 0.07 -9.47
CA VAL A 171 -19.17 0.48 -8.10
C VAL A 171 -20.58 1.09 -8.05
N GLU A 172 -20.88 2.04 -8.94
CA GLU A 172 -22.20 2.67 -8.98
C GLU A 172 -23.34 1.71 -9.37
N ARG A 173 -23.06 0.64 -10.13
CA ARG A 173 -24.05 -0.40 -10.44
C ARG A 173 -24.36 -1.25 -9.20
N ALA A 174 -23.32 -1.67 -8.48
CA ALA A 174 -23.50 -2.45 -7.26
C ALA A 174 -24.24 -1.67 -6.16
N ASP A 175 -23.99 -0.36 -6.06
CA ASP A 175 -24.72 0.53 -5.13
C ASP A 175 -26.19 0.71 -5.54
N ARG A 176 -26.48 0.81 -6.84
CA ARG A 176 -27.85 0.91 -7.38
C ARG A 176 -28.66 -0.37 -7.20
N GLU A 177 -28.06 -1.53 -7.40
CA GLU A 177 -28.72 -2.83 -7.20
C GLU A 177 -29.12 -3.06 -5.73
N ARG A 178 -28.38 -2.47 -4.77
CA ARG A 178 -28.70 -2.51 -3.34
C ARG A 178 -29.74 -1.50 -2.88
N ALA A 179 -29.94 -0.41 -3.62
CA ALA A 179 -30.98 0.58 -3.31
C ALA A 179 -32.39 0.14 -3.74
N LEU A 180 -32.48 -0.96 -4.52
CA LEU A 180 -33.72 -1.47 -5.12
C LEU A 180 -34.14 -2.85 -4.57
N SER A 181 -33.39 -3.41 -3.60
CA SER A 181 -33.68 -4.66 -2.87
C SER A 181 -33.95 -4.35 -1.40
#